data_AF-A0A3B8JZ92-F1
#
_entry.id   AF-A0A3B8JZ92-F1
#
_cell.length_a   1.000
_cell.length_b   1.000
_cell.length_c   1.000
_cell.angle_alpha   90.00
_cell.angle_beta   90.00
_cell.angle_gamma   90.00
#
_symmetry.space_group_name_H-M   'P 1'
#
loop_
_entity.id
_entity.type
_entity.pdbx_description
1 polymer ?
#
loop_
_entity_poly.entity_id
_entity_poly.type
_entity_poly.pdbx_seq_one_letter_code
_entity_poly.pdbx_strand_id
1 'polypeptide(L)'
;MDLNRFTYKAREAIAAAQNIAARYRHQQLEPEHLLLALLEQEEGLANKLLTRAGVDVKAIKSSLQNFLARQPKIYAGEGTAEQIYLSPRLARVLERAREEAASFKDDFISVEHLLLAILETAQGEVAKIIKQGGLNRNTLLQALQSIRGHQRVTSPDPEETYEALTRYGRDLTEVAAAGKLDPVIGRDEEIRRVIQVLSRRTKNNPVLIGEPGGGKTAIAEGLAQRIAKNDVPEGLKNKRIFSLDMGALLAGAK
;
A
#
# COMPACT_ATOMS: atom_id res chain seq x y z
N MET A 1 -12.35 -19.67 11.66
CA MET A 1 -11.84 -18.66 10.71
C MET A 1 -10.84 -19.34 9.80
N ASP A 2 -11.04 -19.29 8.48
CA ASP A 2 -10.07 -19.87 7.54
C ASP A 2 -8.98 -18.83 7.23
N LEU A 3 -7.79 -19.05 7.81
CA LEU A 3 -6.63 -18.17 7.63
C LEU A 3 -6.07 -18.18 6.19
N ASN A 4 -6.41 -19.19 5.37
CA ASN A 4 -5.92 -19.26 4.00
C ASN A 4 -6.58 -18.23 3.07
N ARG A 5 -7.66 -17.61 3.51
CA ARG A 5 -8.34 -16.52 2.80
C ARG A 5 -7.71 -15.16 3.00
N PHE A 6 -6.66 -15.04 3.81
CA PHE A 6 -5.96 -13.79 4.09
C PHE A 6 -4.63 -13.73 3.35
N THR A 7 -4.19 -12.53 2.98
CA THR A 7 -2.83 -12.32 2.45
C THR A 7 -1.78 -12.63 3.53
N TYR A 8 -0.52 -12.86 3.14
CA TYR A 8 0.55 -13.14 4.08
C TYR A 8 0.72 -12.00 5.09
N LYS A 9 0.68 -10.74 4.64
CA LYS A 9 0.75 -9.57 5.53
C LYS A 9 -0.44 -9.46 6.47
N ALA A 10 -1.66 -9.78 6.02
CA ALA A 10 -2.82 -9.82 6.89
C ALA A 10 -2.73 -10.95 7.95
N ARG A 11 -2.22 -12.13 7.56
CA ARG A 11 -1.98 -13.25 8.50
C ARG A 11 -0.91 -12.90 9.52
N GLU A 12 0.19 -12.31 9.08
CA GLU A 12 1.28 -11.82 9.94
C GLU A 12 0.74 -10.81 10.96
N ALA A 13 -0.11 -9.87 10.54
CA ALA A 13 -0.73 -8.90 11.44
C ALA A 13 -1.65 -9.56 12.48
N ILE A 14 -2.43 -10.58 12.11
CA ILE A 14 -3.29 -11.31 13.06
C ILE A 14 -2.43 -12.07 14.09
N ALA A 15 -1.36 -12.72 13.66
CA ALA A 15 -0.42 -13.40 14.56
C ALA A 15 0.30 -12.40 15.48
N ALA A 16 0.76 -11.28 14.93
CA ALA A 16 1.37 -10.20 15.71
C ALA A 16 0.38 -9.60 16.72
N ALA A 17 -0.90 -9.48 16.37
CA ALA A 17 -1.93 -9.01 17.30
C ALA A 17 -2.08 -9.94 18.51
N GLN A 18 -2.02 -11.27 18.31
CA GLN A 18 -1.99 -12.25 19.41
C GLN A 18 -0.76 -12.05 20.31
N ASN A 19 0.41 -11.84 19.70
CA ASN A 19 1.64 -11.55 20.46
C ASN A 19 1.55 -10.24 21.24
N ILE A 20 0.89 -9.21 20.69
CA ILE A 20 0.63 -7.95 21.40
C ILE A 20 -0.31 -8.21 22.58
N ALA A 21 -1.43 -8.91 22.38
CA ALA A 21 -2.35 -9.25 23.46
C ALA A 21 -1.64 -10.03 24.60
N ALA A 22 -0.79 -10.99 24.26
CA ALA A 22 0.04 -11.71 25.23
C ALA A 22 1.01 -10.77 25.98
N ARG A 23 1.71 -9.89 25.25
CA ARG A 23 2.66 -8.92 25.82
C ARG A 23 2.00 -7.97 26.83
N TYR A 24 0.77 -7.54 26.54
CA TYR A 24 -0.01 -6.70 27.44
C TYR A 24 -0.81 -7.49 28.49
N ARG A 25 -0.79 -8.83 28.43
CA ARG A 25 -1.54 -9.75 29.30
C ARG A 25 -3.05 -9.56 29.24
N HIS A 26 -3.55 -9.44 28.02
CA HIS A 26 -4.97 -9.38 27.73
C HIS A 26 -5.48 -10.76 27.29
N GLN A 27 -6.55 -11.24 27.94
CA GLN A 27 -7.15 -12.53 27.61
C GLN A 27 -8.01 -12.48 26.34
N GLN A 28 -8.38 -11.28 25.87
CA GLN A 28 -9.17 -11.09 24.67
C GLN A 28 -8.37 -10.37 23.59
N LEU A 29 -8.42 -10.92 22.38
CA LEU A 29 -7.89 -10.28 21.18
C LEU A 29 -8.90 -9.25 20.68
N GLU A 30 -8.59 -8.00 20.94
CA GLU A 30 -9.40 -6.81 20.58
C GLU A 30 -8.93 -6.12 19.29
N PRO A 31 -9.78 -5.31 18.61
CA PRO A 31 -9.40 -4.52 17.43
C PRO A 31 -8.20 -3.60 17.65
N GLU A 32 -8.00 -3.10 18.86
CA GLU A 32 -6.84 -2.29 19.23
C GLU A 32 -5.51 -3.03 19.00
N HIS A 33 -5.46 -4.34 19.31
CA HIS A 33 -4.27 -5.16 19.07
C HIS A 33 -4.02 -5.36 17.57
N LEU A 34 -5.09 -5.61 16.81
CA LEU A 34 -4.98 -5.78 15.36
C LEU A 34 -4.51 -4.49 14.69
N LEU A 35 -5.08 -3.35 15.05
CA LEU A 35 -4.64 -2.08 14.49
C LEU A 35 -3.19 -1.77 14.87
N LEU A 36 -2.80 -1.98 16.13
CA LEU A 36 -1.40 -1.79 16.52
C LEU A 36 -0.47 -2.73 15.75
N ALA A 37 -0.83 -4.00 15.58
CA ALA A 37 -0.06 -4.96 14.79
C ALA A 37 0.13 -4.52 13.34
N LEU A 38 -0.94 -4.11 12.67
CA LEU A 38 -0.89 -3.59 11.29
C LEU A 38 0.05 -2.38 11.17
N LEU A 39 0.07 -1.52 12.20
CA LEU A 39 0.92 -0.35 12.22
C LEU A 39 2.37 -0.70 12.62
N GLU A 40 2.62 -1.70 13.45
CA GLU A 40 3.98 -2.16 13.83
C GLU A 40 4.70 -2.90 12.69
N GLN A 41 4.01 -3.36 11.65
CA GLN A 41 4.65 -3.96 10.47
C GLN A 41 5.59 -2.98 9.77
N GLU A 42 6.87 -3.35 9.68
CA GLU A 42 7.89 -2.62 8.95
C GLU A 42 7.51 -2.54 7.46
N GLU A 43 7.61 -1.34 6.90
CA GLU A 43 7.23 -1.03 5.51
C GLU A 43 5.80 -1.48 5.12
N GLY A 44 4.93 -1.73 6.11
CA GLY A 44 3.60 -2.28 5.89
C GLY A 44 2.65 -1.33 5.15
N LEU A 45 1.76 -1.91 4.34
CA LEU A 45 0.75 -1.20 3.57
C LEU A 45 -0.12 -0.27 4.44
N ALA A 46 -0.39 -0.65 5.70
CA ALA A 46 -1.16 0.17 6.62
C ALA A 46 -0.50 1.53 6.91
N ASN A 47 0.79 1.55 7.24
CA ASN A 47 1.52 2.81 7.48
C ASN A 47 1.49 3.71 6.24
N LYS A 48 1.67 3.12 5.04
CA LYS A 48 1.65 3.83 3.75
C LYS A 48 0.28 4.44 3.48
N LEU A 49 -0.80 3.67 3.65
CA LEU A 49 -2.18 4.12 3.47
C LEU A 49 -2.54 5.28 4.42
N LEU A 50 -2.22 5.15 5.71
CA LEU A 50 -2.53 6.19 6.69
C LEU A 50 -1.72 7.47 6.46
N THR A 51 -0.42 7.34 6.16
CA THR A 51 0.43 8.50 5.82
C THR A 51 -0.11 9.23 4.59
N ARG A 52 -0.50 8.48 3.56
CA ARG A 52 -1.09 9.04 2.33
C ARG A 52 -2.46 9.67 2.56
N ALA A 53 -3.23 9.17 3.52
CA ALA A 53 -4.48 9.76 3.97
C ALA A 53 -4.30 11.02 4.86
N GLY A 54 -3.06 11.47 5.09
CA GLY A 54 -2.75 12.66 5.88
C GLY A 54 -2.81 12.45 7.40
N VAL A 55 -2.74 11.19 7.85
CA VAL A 55 -2.88 10.83 9.26
C VAL A 55 -1.52 10.70 9.92
N ASP A 56 -1.38 11.26 11.13
CA ASP A 56 -0.19 11.04 11.97
C ASP A 56 -0.21 9.62 12.57
N VAL A 57 0.47 8.71 11.89
CA VAL A 57 0.59 7.31 12.30
C VAL A 57 1.29 7.16 13.65
N LYS A 58 2.26 8.02 13.97
CA LYS A 58 2.99 7.94 15.26
C LYS A 58 2.07 8.31 16.41
N ALA A 59 1.22 9.32 16.22
CA ALA A 59 0.21 9.70 17.20
C ALA A 59 -0.79 8.56 17.46
N ILE A 60 -1.30 7.90 16.40
CA ILE A 60 -2.22 6.75 16.54
C ILE A 60 -1.54 5.59 17.29
N LYS A 61 -0.31 5.20 16.90
CA LYS A 61 0.45 4.15 17.59
C LYS A 61 0.59 4.45 19.08
N SER A 62 1.00 5.67 19.41
CA SER A 62 1.21 6.10 20.80
C SER A 62 -0.10 6.04 21.60
N SER A 63 -1.21 6.49 21.02
CA SER A 63 -2.53 6.41 21.66
C SER A 63 -3.00 4.97 21.89
N LEU A 64 -2.78 4.07 20.93
CA LEU A 64 -3.10 2.64 21.07
C LEU A 64 -2.26 2.00 22.19
N GLN A 65 -0.95 2.22 22.18
CA GLN A 65 -0.05 1.70 23.21
C GLN A 65 -0.42 2.21 24.60
N ASN A 66 -0.72 3.50 24.73
CA ASN A 66 -1.17 4.11 25.99
C ASN A 66 -2.50 3.52 26.48
N PHE A 67 -3.46 3.28 25.58
CA PHE A 67 -4.72 2.67 25.94
C PHE A 67 -4.53 1.22 26.40
N LEU A 68 -3.81 0.42 25.62
CA LEU A 68 -3.53 -0.99 25.93
C LEU A 68 -2.76 -1.12 27.26
N ALA A 69 -1.80 -0.24 27.54
CA ALA A 69 -1.03 -0.25 28.79
C ALA A 69 -1.89 0.00 30.05
N ARG A 70 -3.02 0.70 29.91
CA ARG A 70 -3.94 1.05 31.00
C ARG A 70 -5.05 0.01 31.22
N GLN A 71 -5.20 -0.94 30.31
CA GLN A 71 -6.22 -1.98 30.45
C GLN A 71 -5.90 -2.95 31.60
N PRO A 72 -6.93 -3.58 32.19
CA PRO A 72 -6.73 -4.62 33.19
C PRO A 72 -5.85 -5.76 32.65
N LYS A 73 -4.83 -6.12 33.42
CA LYS A 73 -3.93 -7.22 33.12
C LYS A 73 -4.41 -8.48 33.82
N ILE A 74 -4.45 -9.59 33.10
CA ILE A 74 -4.78 -10.89 33.66
C ILE A 74 -3.48 -11.63 33.93
N TYR A 75 -3.32 -12.11 35.15
CA TYR A 75 -2.21 -12.97 35.54
C TYR A 75 -2.80 -14.38 35.61
N ALA A 76 -2.39 -15.27 34.70
CA ALA A 76 -2.77 -16.68 34.85
C ALA A 76 -2.27 -17.23 36.20
N GLY A 77 -3.09 -18.08 36.80
CA GLY A 77 -2.66 -18.90 37.94
C GLY A 77 -1.62 -19.94 37.50
N GLU A 78 -0.83 -20.44 38.45
CA GLU A 78 0.15 -21.50 38.17
C GLU A 78 -0.52 -22.69 37.46
N GLY A 79 0.00 -23.05 36.28
CA GLY A 79 -0.41 -24.24 35.52
C GLY A 79 -1.46 -24.04 34.42
N THR A 80 -2.04 -22.84 34.24
CA THR A 80 -2.95 -22.57 33.11
C THR A 80 -2.21 -21.88 31.98
N ALA A 81 -2.20 -22.49 30.78
CA ALA A 81 -1.81 -21.78 29.57
C ALA A 81 -2.76 -20.59 29.34
N GLU A 82 -2.21 -19.39 29.18
CA GLU A 82 -2.97 -18.18 28.84
C GLU A 82 -3.56 -18.33 27.43
N GLN A 83 -4.76 -18.90 27.34
CA GLN A 83 -5.52 -18.93 26.10
C GLN A 83 -6.08 -17.53 25.82
N ILE A 84 -5.67 -16.95 24.69
CA ILE A 84 -6.19 -15.69 24.19
C ILE A 84 -7.37 -15.99 23.27
N TYR A 85 -8.55 -15.44 23.60
CA TYR A 85 -9.78 -15.65 22.86
C TYR A 85 -10.07 -14.49 21.91
N LEU A 86 -10.68 -14.78 20.77
CA LEU A 86 -11.18 -13.75 19.86
C LEU A 86 -12.35 -12.99 20.50
N SER A 87 -12.23 -11.66 20.63
CA SER A 87 -13.34 -10.84 21.14
C SER A 87 -14.50 -10.77 20.12
N PRO A 88 -15.76 -10.60 20.57
CA PRO A 88 -16.88 -10.33 19.67
C PRO A 88 -16.69 -9.05 18.83
N ARG A 89 -15.96 -8.06 19.38
CA ARG A 89 -15.62 -6.81 18.66
C ARG A 89 -14.72 -7.11 17.47
N LEU A 90 -13.65 -7.88 17.67
CA LEU A 90 -12.75 -8.24 16.58
C LEU A 90 -13.39 -9.24 15.59
N ALA A 91 -14.23 -10.16 16.07
CA ALA A 91 -14.97 -11.05 15.18
C ALA A 91 -15.84 -10.28 14.17
N ARG A 92 -16.52 -9.21 14.60
CA ARG A 92 -17.28 -8.32 13.70
C ARG A 92 -16.40 -7.59 12.69
N VAL A 93 -15.22 -7.12 13.12
CA VAL A 93 -14.24 -6.47 12.22
C VAL A 93 -13.77 -7.45 11.14
N LEU A 94 -13.45 -8.70 11.51
CA LEU A 94 -12.97 -9.70 10.56
C LEU A 94 -14.05 -10.10 9.56
N GLU A 95 -15.30 -10.21 10.01
CA GLU A 95 -16.43 -10.47 9.12
C GLU A 95 -16.66 -9.29 8.16
N ARG A 96 -16.60 -8.05 8.64
CA ARG A 96 -16.69 -6.86 7.79
C ARG A 96 -15.55 -6.81 6.77
N ALA A 97 -14.33 -7.19 7.14
CA ALA A 97 -13.20 -7.21 6.22
C ALA A 97 -13.42 -8.21 5.07
N ARG A 98 -14.10 -9.33 5.34
CA ARG A 98 -14.52 -10.29 4.32
C ARG A 98 -15.54 -9.69 3.34
N GLU A 99 -16.50 -8.91 3.85
CA GLU A 99 -17.48 -8.19 3.03
C GLU A 99 -16.83 -7.11 2.17
N GLU A 100 -15.88 -6.35 2.73
CA GLU A 100 -15.09 -5.38 1.98
C GLU A 100 -14.36 -6.09 0.83
N ALA A 101 -13.58 -7.15 1.10
CA ALA A 101 -12.87 -7.91 0.06
C ALA A 101 -13.82 -8.37 -1.07
N ALA A 102 -15.00 -8.87 -0.71
CA ALA A 102 -16.02 -9.27 -1.68
C ALA A 102 -16.54 -8.08 -2.52
N SER A 103 -16.73 -6.90 -1.92
CA SER A 103 -17.15 -5.68 -2.62
C SER A 103 -16.09 -5.18 -3.62
N PHE A 104 -14.80 -5.35 -3.30
CA PHE A 104 -13.68 -5.07 -4.20
C PHE A 104 -13.45 -6.19 -5.24
N LYS A 105 -14.22 -7.30 -5.15
CA LYS A 105 -14.07 -8.51 -5.98
C LYS A 105 -12.69 -9.14 -5.87
N ASP A 106 -12.13 -9.10 -4.67
CA ASP A 106 -10.84 -9.68 -4.35
C ASP A 106 -10.98 -11.12 -3.85
N ASP A 107 -9.97 -11.93 -4.17
CA ASP A 107 -9.95 -13.35 -3.81
C ASP A 107 -9.43 -13.54 -2.37
N PHE A 108 -8.62 -12.60 -1.86
CA PHE A 108 -8.06 -12.61 -0.51
C PHE A 108 -8.41 -11.36 0.31
N ILE A 109 -8.48 -11.54 1.63
CA ILE A 109 -8.62 -10.48 2.62
C ILE A 109 -7.22 -9.91 2.92
N SER A 110 -6.96 -8.70 2.39
CA SER A 110 -5.72 -7.95 2.56
C SER A 110 -5.79 -6.94 3.71
N VAL A 111 -4.66 -6.29 3.99
CA VAL A 111 -4.48 -5.25 5.02
C VAL A 111 -5.46 -4.09 4.85
N GLU A 112 -5.73 -3.64 3.62
CA GLU A 112 -6.67 -2.54 3.38
C GLU A 112 -8.12 -2.89 3.77
N HIS A 113 -8.53 -4.15 3.60
CA HIS A 113 -9.87 -4.61 3.98
C HIS A 113 -10.02 -4.62 5.50
N LEU A 114 -8.97 -5.03 6.22
CA LEU A 114 -8.93 -4.96 7.68
C LEU A 114 -9.02 -3.51 8.16
N LEU A 115 -8.29 -2.59 7.55
CA LEU A 115 -8.34 -1.16 7.91
C LEU A 115 -9.70 -0.54 7.65
N LEU A 116 -10.31 -0.79 6.48
CA LEU A 116 -11.67 -0.33 6.16
C LEU A 116 -12.68 -0.89 7.16
N ALA A 117 -12.57 -2.17 7.49
CA ALA A 117 -13.46 -2.80 8.46
C ALA A 117 -13.33 -2.23 9.87
N ILE A 118 -12.09 -2.00 10.34
CA ILE A 118 -11.83 -1.35 11.64
C ILE A 118 -12.46 0.05 11.64
N LEU A 119 -12.26 0.82 10.57
CA LEU A 119 -12.77 2.18 10.47
C LEU A 119 -14.30 2.26 10.53
N GLU A 120 -15.01 1.28 9.97
CA GLU A 120 -16.47 1.30 9.92
C GLU A 120 -17.17 0.63 11.10
N THR A 121 -16.62 -0.49 11.59
CA THR A 121 -17.35 -1.37 12.51
C THR A 121 -16.72 -1.44 13.89
N ALA A 122 -15.49 -0.96 14.05
CA ALA A 122 -14.89 -0.93 15.36
C ALA A 122 -15.60 0.11 16.23
N GLN A 123 -15.98 -0.32 17.43
CA GLN A 123 -16.59 0.50 18.48
C GLN A 123 -15.54 0.73 19.57
N GLY A 124 -15.82 1.54 20.60
CA GLY A 124 -14.91 1.69 21.74
C GLY A 124 -13.73 2.61 21.46
N GLU A 125 -12.57 2.33 22.07
CA GLU A 125 -11.44 3.28 22.06
C GLU A 125 -10.75 3.38 20.70
N VAL A 126 -10.57 2.27 20.00
CA VAL A 126 -10.04 2.27 18.62
C VAL A 126 -10.79 3.25 17.70
N ALA A 127 -12.11 3.33 17.82
CA ALA A 127 -12.93 4.23 17.02
C ALA A 127 -12.67 5.71 17.36
N LYS A 128 -12.46 6.01 18.65
CA LYS A 128 -12.11 7.36 19.10
C LYS A 128 -10.72 7.76 18.62
N ILE A 129 -9.73 6.87 18.75
CA ILE A 129 -8.35 7.12 18.32
C ILE A 129 -8.30 7.39 16.81
N ILE A 130 -8.99 6.58 16.01
CA ILE A 130 -9.09 6.76 14.56
C ILE A 130 -9.74 8.10 14.20
N LYS A 131 -10.86 8.44 14.87
CA LYS A 131 -11.57 9.70 14.65
C LYS A 131 -10.73 10.92 15.03
N GLN A 132 -10.01 10.86 16.16
CA GLN A 132 -9.09 11.91 16.60
C GLN A 132 -7.89 12.06 15.66
N GLY A 133 -7.42 10.95 15.07
CA GLY A 133 -6.39 10.95 14.04
C GLY A 133 -6.86 11.48 12.68
N GLY A 134 -8.14 11.84 12.52
CA GLY A 134 -8.68 12.39 11.27
C GLY A 134 -8.91 11.36 10.15
N LEU A 135 -8.73 10.06 10.44
CA LEU A 135 -8.94 9.01 9.44
C LEU A 135 -10.45 8.85 9.17
N ASN A 136 -10.85 8.98 7.90
CA ASN A 136 -12.21 8.73 7.45
C ASN A 136 -12.21 7.85 6.19
N ARG A 137 -13.38 7.28 5.86
CA ARG A 137 -13.48 6.28 4.77
C ARG A 137 -13.06 6.87 3.43
N ASN A 138 -13.46 8.11 3.16
CA ASN A 138 -13.18 8.76 1.88
C ASN A 138 -11.67 8.98 1.68
N THR A 139 -10.98 9.49 2.71
CA THR A 139 -9.52 9.71 2.62
C THR A 139 -8.75 8.40 2.53
N LEU A 140 -9.20 7.35 3.24
CA LEU A 140 -8.60 6.02 3.14
C LEU A 140 -8.79 5.40 1.75
N LEU A 141 -9.98 5.53 1.15
CA LEU A 141 -10.25 5.04 -0.20
C LEU A 141 -9.44 5.79 -1.26
N GLN A 142 -9.28 7.11 -1.12
CA GLN A 142 -8.41 7.89 -2.01
C GLN A 142 -6.95 7.47 -1.91
N ALA A 143 -6.44 7.25 -0.68
CA ALA A 143 -5.11 6.72 -0.46
C ALA A 143 -4.95 5.33 -1.10
N LEU A 144 -5.93 4.44 -0.89
CA LEU A 144 -5.95 3.10 -1.47
C LEU A 144 -5.92 3.16 -2.99
N GLN A 145 -6.78 3.98 -3.62
CA GLN A 145 -6.79 4.15 -5.07
C GLN A 145 -5.43 4.63 -5.61
N SER A 146 -4.70 5.46 -4.86
CA SER A 146 -3.39 5.95 -5.29
C SER A 146 -2.27 4.90 -5.22
N ILE A 147 -2.39 3.92 -4.31
CA ILE A 147 -1.38 2.86 -4.11
C ILE A 147 -1.73 1.63 -4.96
N ARG A 148 -2.95 1.12 -4.81
CA ARG A 148 -3.44 -0.11 -5.43
C ARG A 148 -4.00 0.11 -6.84
N GLY A 149 -4.45 1.32 -7.17
CA GLY A 149 -5.09 1.60 -8.45
C GLY A 149 -6.34 0.76 -8.67
N HIS A 150 -6.41 0.08 -9.82
CA HIS A 150 -7.49 -0.84 -10.19
C HIS A 150 -7.12 -2.31 -10.05
N GLN A 151 -6.00 -2.62 -9.40
CA GLN A 151 -5.56 -4.00 -9.23
C GLN A 151 -6.46 -4.73 -8.23
N ARG A 152 -6.69 -6.02 -8.48
CA ARG A 152 -7.39 -6.92 -7.55
C ARG A 152 -6.37 -7.73 -6.76
N VAL A 153 -6.72 -8.10 -5.54
CA VAL A 153 -5.94 -9.02 -4.71
C VAL A 153 -6.29 -10.44 -5.12
N THR A 154 -5.54 -10.97 -6.09
CA THR A 154 -5.73 -12.32 -6.63
C THR A 154 -4.64 -13.30 -6.20
N SER A 155 -3.69 -12.85 -5.38
CA SER A 155 -2.61 -13.67 -4.81
C SER A 155 -2.53 -13.46 -3.29
N PRO A 156 -1.90 -14.40 -2.55
CA PRO A 156 -1.62 -14.23 -1.12
C PRO A 156 -0.61 -13.12 -0.81
N ASP A 157 0.12 -12.59 -1.80
CA ASP A 157 1.15 -11.56 -1.63
C ASP A 157 0.95 -10.40 -2.64
N PRO A 158 -0.13 -9.62 -2.52
CA PRO A 158 -0.40 -8.52 -3.45
C PRO A 158 0.54 -7.33 -3.27
N GLU A 159 1.12 -7.14 -2.09
CA GLU A 159 1.95 -5.99 -1.78
C GLU A 159 3.25 -5.95 -2.61
N GLU A 160 3.82 -7.11 -2.96
CA GLU A 160 4.96 -7.16 -3.89
C GLU A 160 4.62 -6.56 -5.26
N THR A 161 3.40 -6.79 -5.75
CA THR A 161 2.92 -6.24 -7.03
C THR A 161 2.62 -4.74 -6.96
N TYR A 162 2.18 -4.22 -5.81
CA TYR A 162 1.91 -2.78 -5.63
C TYR A 162 3.20 -1.96 -5.70
N GLU A 163 4.32 -2.56 -5.30
CA GLU A 163 5.61 -1.89 -5.19
C GLU A 163 6.61 -2.33 -6.26
N ALA A 164 6.23 -3.22 -7.17
CA ALA A 164 7.10 -3.70 -8.25
C ALA A 164 7.73 -2.54 -9.05
N LEU A 165 6.97 -1.47 -9.32
CA LEU A 165 7.49 -0.30 -10.03
C LEU A 165 8.46 0.56 -9.21
N THR A 166 8.31 0.60 -7.89
CA THR A 166 9.21 1.36 -7.00
C THR A 166 10.45 0.55 -6.65
N ARG A 167 10.31 -0.77 -6.51
CA ARG A 167 11.38 -1.71 -6.13
C ARG A 167 12.27 -2.06 -7.32
N TYR A 168 11.68 -2.25 -8.48
CA TYR A 168 12.37 -2.67 -9.71
C TYR A 168 12.37 -1.61 -10.81
N GLY A 169 11.90 -0.41 -10.51
CA GLY A 169 11.84 0.67 -11.47
C GLY A 169 12.25 2.01 -10.88
N ARG A 170 12.65 2.91 -11.77
CA ARG A 170 13.01 4.30 -11.49
C ARG A 170 11.96 5.21 -12.13
N ASP A 171 11.27 6.01 -11.34
CA ASP A 171 10.31 7.00 -11.83
C ASP A 171 11.05 8.17 -12.50
N LEU A 172 11.10 8.17 -13.83
CA LEU A 172 11.75 9.22 -14.60
C LEU A 172 10.98 10.54 -14.55
N THR A 173 9.66 10.49 -14.40
CA THR A 173 8.82 11.70 -14.29
C THR A 173 9.05 12.45 -12.98
N GLU A 174 9.24 11.75 -11.87
CA GLU A 174 9.60 12.35 -10.58
C GLU A 174 11.01 12.97 -10.64
N VAL A 175 11.98 12.25 -11.20
CA VAL A 175 13.36 12.74 -11.37
C VAL A 175 13.39 13.97 -12.29
N ALA A 176 12.57 13.98 -13.35
CA ALA A 176 12.41 15.12 -14.25
C ALA A 176 11.80 16.34 -13.54
N ALA A 177 10.75 16.13 -12.74
CA ALA A 177 10.08 17.19 -11.99
C ALA A 177 11.01 17.81 -10.94
N ALA A 178 11.91 17.01 -10.36
CA ALA A 178 12.97 17.47 -9.46
C ALA A 178 14.16 18.15 -10.17
N GLY A 179 14.15 18.25 -11.50
CA GLY A 179 15.22 18.88 -12.29
C GLY A 179 16.54 18.10 -12.29
N LYS A 180 16.51 16.80 -11.98
CA LYS A 180 17.70 15.95 -11.85
C LYS A 180 18.07 15.19 -13.13
N LEU A 181 17.29 15.34 -14.21
CA LEU A 181 17.61 14.78 -15.53
C LEU A 181 18.38 15.80 -16.35
N ASP A 182 19.39 15.33 -17.08
CA ASP A 182 20.14 16.16 -18.02
C ASP A 182 19.23 16.66 -19.15
N PRO A 183 19.43 17.90 -19.64
CA PRO A 183 18.63 18.42 -20.74
C PRO A 183 18.89 17.60 -22.02
N VAL A 184 17.81 17.17 -22.66
CA VAL A 184 17.91 16.39 -23.91
C VAL A 184 18.04 17.34 -25.10
N ILE A 185 19.14 17.22 -25.84
CA ILE A 185 19.46 18.10 -26.97
C ILE A 185 19.26 17.35 -28.29
N GLY A 186 18.55 17.97 -29.25
CA GLY A 186 18.48 17.50 -30.64
C GLY A 186 17.64 16.24 -30.88
N ARG A 187 16.71 15.89 -29.97
CA ARG A 187 15.84 14.70 -30.07
C ARG A 187 14.34 15.03 -30.11
N ASP A 188 14.00 16.26 -30.48
CA ASP A 188 12.62 16.75 -30.41
C ASP A 188 11.66 16.02 -31.35
N GLU A 189 12.13 15.62 -32.53
CA GLU A 189 11.33 14.89 -33.52
C GLU A 189 11.05 13.46 -33.06
N GLU A 190 12.04 12.76 -32.51
CA GLU A 190 11.85 11.42 -31.96
C GLU A 190 10.92 11.43 -30.76
N ILE A 191 11.08 12.38 -29.83
CA ILE A 191 10.19 12.52 -28.66
C ILE A 191 8.76 12.82 -29.12
N ARG A 192 8.58 13.73 -30.08
CA ARG A 192 7.26 14.04 -30.66
C ARG A 192 6.63 12.82 -31.31
N ARG A 193 7.41 11.98 -31.99
CA ARG A 193 6.93 10.72 -32.59
C ARG A 193 6.50 9.71 -31.52
N VAL A 194 7.22 9.59 -30.41
CA VAL A 194 6.85 8.74 -29.28
C VAL A 194 5.51 9.19 -28.68
N ILE A 195 5.34 10.49 -28.42
CA ILE A 195 4.08 11.08 -27.94
C ILE A 195 2.92 10.74 -28.89
N GLN A 196 3.15 10.86 -30.20
CA GLN A 196 2.14 10.56 -31.21
C GLN A 196 1.72 9.08 -31.18
N VAL A 197 2.67 8.15 -30.98
CA VAL A 197 2.37 6.72 -30.89
C VAL A 197 1.60 6.41 -29.60
N LEU A 198 2.06 6.93 -28.45
CA LEU A 198 1.39 6.71 -27.15
C LEU A 198 -0.05 7.25 -27.12
N SER A 199 -0.33 8.29 -27.91
CA SER A 199 -1.66 8.92 -27.99
C SER A 199 -2.66 8.15 -28.87
N ARG A 200 -2.27 7.05 -29.51
CA ARG A 200 -3.15 6.23 -30.36
C ARG A 200 -4.11 5.38 -29.52
N ARG A 201 -5.29 5.07 -30.07
CA ARG A 201 -6.25 4.13 -29.44
C ARG A 201 -5.78 2.66 -29.52
N THR A 202 -5.11 2.29 -30.61
CA THR A 202 -4.56 0.95 -30.84
C THR A 202 -3.11 1.07 -31.32
N LYS A 203 -2.29 0.04 -31.07
CA LYS A 203 -0.85 0.03 -31.38
C LYS A 203 -0.12 1.24 -30.76
N ASN A 204 -0.39 1.49 -29.48
CA ASN A 204 0.13 2.61 -28.72
C ASN A 204 1.44 2.31 -27.97
N ASN A 205 2.13 1.23 -28.33
CA ASN A 205 3.40 0.82 -27.74
C ASN A 205 4.56 1.21 -28.67
N PRO A 206 5.28 2.32 -28.40
CA PRO A 206 6.42 2.73 -29.21
C PRO A 206 7.62 1.80 -28.99
N VAL A 207 8.34 1.49 -30.07
CA VAL A 207 9.60 0.73 -30.03
C VAL A 207 10.70 1.57 -30.65
N LEU A 208 11.73 1.88 -29.87
CA LEU A 208 12.90 2.67 -30.33
C LEU A 208 13.95 1.73 -30.91
N ILE A 209 14.21 1.86 -32.21
CA ILE A 209 15.16 1.04 -32.96
C ILE A 209 16.39 1.91 -33.30
N GLY A 210 17.59 1.32 -33.21
CA GLY A 210 18.86 2.00 -33.49
C GLY A 210 20.06 1.27 -32.91
N GLU A 211 21.25 1.79 -33.11
CA GLU A 211 22.49 1.22 -32.60
C GLU A 211 22.56 1.30 -31.05
N PRO A 212 23.26 0.36 -30.37
CA PRO A 212 23.59 0.49 -28.95
C PRO A 212 24.34 1.81 -28.68
N GLY A 213 23.98 2.50 -27.59
CA GLY A 213 24.58 3.81 -27.27
C GLY A 213 24.02 4.99 -28.07
N GLY A 214 23.10 4.79 -29.02
CA GLY A 214 22.49 5.87 -29.82
C GLY A 214 21.56 6.84 -29.09
N GLY A 215 21.59 6.90 -27.76
CA GLY A 215 20.80 7.85 -26.96
C GLY A 215 19.31 7.50 -26.81
N LYS A 216 18.91 6.24 -26.96
CA LYS A 216 17.51 5.80 -26.79
C LYS A 216 16.96 6.14 -25.40
N THR A 217 17.80 6.03 -24.36
CA THR A 217 17.46 6.41 -22.99
C THR A 217 17.12 7.90 -22.88
N ALA A 218 17.88 8.75 -23.58
CA ALA A 218 17.63 10.20 -23.60
C ALA A 218 16.26 10.55 -24.21
N ILE A 219 15.74 9.76 -25.15
CA ILE A 219 14.39 9.97 -25.70
C ILE A 219 13.33 9.71 -24.62
N ALA A 220 13.50 8.67 -23.79
CA ALA A 220 12.59 8.37 -22.69
C ALA A 220 12.66 9.44 -21.58
N GLU A 221 13.86 9.91 -21.25
CA GLU A 221 14.08 11.02 -20.31
C GLU A 221 13.49 12.34 -20.81
N GLY A 222 13.64 12.64 -22.10
CA GLY A 222 13.07 13.83 -22.73
C GLY A 222 11.54 13.80 -22.76
N LEU A 223 10.95 12.61 -22.95
CA LEU A 223 9.51 12.42 -22.78
C LEU A 223 9.07 12.70 -21.33
N ALA A 224 9.80 12.21 -20.33
CA ALA A 224 9.51 12.46 -18.92
C ALA A 224 9.59 13.96 -18.57
N GLN A 225 10.57 14.68 -19.12
CA GLN A 225 10.68 16.13 -19.00
C GLN A 225 9.48 16.86 -19.60
N ARG A 226 8.98 16.43 -20.77
CA ARG A 226 7.80 17.05 -21.40
C ARG A 226 6.53 16.80 -20.59
N ILE A 227 6.35 15.59 -20.05
CA ILE A 227 5.22 15.29 -19.17
C ILE A 227 5.28 16.15 -17.90
N ALA A 228 6.44 16.27 -17.26
CA ALA A 228 6.62 17.08 -16.06
C ALA A 228 6.33 18.58 -16.30
N LYS A 229 6.62 19.07 -17.51
CA LYS A 229 6.33 20.45 -17.95
C LYS A 229 4.90 20.65 -18.48
N ASN A 230 4.06 19.62 -18.48
CA ASN A 230 2.74 19.61 -19.11
C ASN A 230 2.76 19.91 -20.63
N ASP A 231 3.89 19.69 -21.30
CA ASP A 231 4.08 19.83 -22.75
C ASP A 231 3.73 18.52 -23.49
N VAL A 232 2.52 18.01 -23.25
CA VAL A 232 2.00 16.78 -23.84
C VAL A 232 0.47 16.87 -24.04
N PRO A 233 -0.11 16.06 -24.95
CA PRO A 233 -1.57 15.96 -25.10
C PRO A 233 -2.28 15.55 -23.79
N GLU A 234 -3.55 15.92 -23.65
CA GLU A 234 -4.38 15.64 -22.45
C GLU A 234 -4.29 14.18 -21.97
N GLY A 235 -4.29 13.21 -22.89
CA GLY A 235 -4.20 11.79 -22.53
C GLY A 235 -2.90 11.38 -21.82
N LEU A 236 -1.84 12.17 -21.96
CA LEU A 236 -0.52 11.94 -21.35
C LEU A 236 -0.22 12.87 -20.18
N LYS A 237 -1.07 13.86 -19.89
CA LYS A 237 -0.94 14.69 -18.68
C LYS A 237 -1.11 13.82 -17.44
N ASN A 238 -0.33 14.14 -16.40
CA ASN A 238 -0.32 13.42 -15.12
C ASN A 238 -0.03 11.90 -15.23
N LYS A 239 0.53 11.44 -16.36
CA LYS A 239 1.03 10.08 -16.48
C LYS A 239 2.46 10.00 -15.92
N ARG A 240 2.86 8.80 -15.50
CA ARG A 240 4.21 8.55 -14.97
C ARG A 240 4.98 7.68 -15.95
N ILE A 241 6.29 7.92 -16.03
CA ILE A 241 7.21 7.09 -16.81
C ILE A 241 8.15 6.40 -15.85
N PHE A 242 8.14 5.06 -15.89
CA PHE A 242 9.07 4.22 -15.14
C PHE A 242 10.08 3.59 -16.10
N SER A 243 11.35 3.64 -15.72
CA SER A 243 12.41 2.81 -16.30
C SER A 243 12.54 1.54 -15.47
N LEU A 244 12.42 0.37 -16.08
CA LEU A 244 12.57 -0.92 -15.39
C LEU A 244 14.04 -1.33 -15.37
N ASP A 245 14.53 -1.70 -14.20
CA ASP A 245 15.85 -2.30 -14.02
C ASP A 245 15.75 -3.82 -14.16
N MET A 246 16.16 -4.31 -15.34
CA MET A 246 16.18 -5.74 -15.64
C MET A 246 17.16 -6.52 -14.76
N GLY A 247 18.24 -5.89 -14.28
CA GLY A 247 19.21 -6.51 -13.39
C GLY A 247 18.61 -6.78 -12.01
N ALA A 248 17.88 -5.79 -11.47
CA ALA A 248 17.16 -5.93 -10.20
C ALA A 248 16.06 -7.01 -10.27
N LEU A 249 15.33 -7.09 -11.40
CA LEU A 249 14.32 -8.13 -11.63
C LEU A 249 14.92 -9.54 -11.68
N LEU A 250 16.07 -9.71 -12.34
CA LEU A 250 16.74 -11.01 -12.46
C LEU A 250 17.42 -11.47 -11.16
N ALA A 251 17.91 -10.53 -10.35
CA ALA A 251 18.56 -10.84 -9.07
C ALA A 251 17.59 -11.41 -8.01
N GLY A 252 16.30 -11.06 -8.09
CA GLY A 252 15.25 -11.57 -7.19
C GLY A 252 14.54 -12.84 -7.66
N ALA A 253 14.75 -13.27 -8.90
CA ALA A 253 14.05 -14.41 -9.52
C ALA A 253 14.78 -15.75 -9.35
N LYS A 254 15.27 -16.06 -8.14
CA LYS A 254 15.84 -17.36 -7.77
C LYS A 254 14.95 -18.11 -6.80
#